data_AF-A0A971CNE7-F1
#
_entry.id   AF-A0A971CNE7-F1
#
_cell.length_a   1.000
_cell.length_b   1.000
_cell.length_c   1.000
_cell.angle_alpha   90.00
_cell.angle_beta   90.00
_cell.angle_gamma   90.00
#
_symmetry.space_group_name_H-M   'P 1'
#
loop_
_entity.id
_entity.type
_entity.pdbx_description
1 polymer ?
#
loop_
_entity_poly.entity_id
_entity_poly.type
_entity_poly.pdbx_seq_one_letter_code
_entity_poly.pdbx_strand_id
1 'polypeptide(L)'
;MRAAFIFPPAWAPWAPSYAMALLRAQALKAGHEFIGFDLNIDLYHAVSSSEKNLWLDENVVFWLDERRVAGLIETYGEFLDKYVERIVATGAGVYAFSVQAASSVFAVLIARRVKRLDPDGYVLFGGPDCFRAERGADFLKEPCIDGICVGEGDLFWPEFLDRCEHNGTGNGAVAGLVFRNSDGTITDCGDPRIPTSLDELPFADYSGVDFNLYSLNNRACLMMSRGCINRCSYCSESPNFRKYRRRSARSLFEEVKSLSELMHKSSGFIPFINFSDSLINGVPEVLMEFSRLIIDAGLQFNWGGMALLRTEMDRELLSTMKRAGFIEVMWGLESGSDDVLRLMRKNRYSAKLAEEIIRTAHDLGISQCANFIVGFPGETEKMFLESAMFLFRNKRYFKNFGIPLMEIKRNSAVYARFQEYGIADPDEPVFWKTTDGLNNYELRKARRDLLSAILGDRLFDQGRYDSEFTLKSKWREPCERLAKRLVSSGTNEVIAYGAGEVGRSLVTAAPKAGLSIRCVVDRNQALWGQAIEGVPICSLQQAMSQDLHRYLIASFSFIDEIKKQIEFSYQATGIRPTIFWETL
;
A
#
# COMPACT_ATOMS: atom_id res chain seq x y z
N MET A 1 -5.95 20.02 28.45
CA MET A 1 -5.33 18.66 28.39
C MET A 1 -4.29 18.63 27.28
N ARG A 2 -3.11 18.02 27.49
CA ARG A 2 -2.06 17.92 26.45
C ARG A 2 -2.15 16.58 25.72
N ALA A 3 -2.07 16.60 24.39
CA ALA A 3 -2.10 15.40 23.55
C ALA A 3 -0.86 15.33 22.64
N ALA A 4 -0.22 14.17 22.61
CA ALA A 4 0.83 13.83 21.68
C ALA A 4 0.22 13.10 20.47
N PHE A 5 0.48 13.59 19.26
CA PHE A 5 0.02 12.98 18.02
C PHE A 5 1.18 12.24 17.35
N ILE A 6 1.04 10.93 17.17
CA ILE A 6 2.07 10.03 16.66
C ILE A 6 1.68 9.54 15.26
N PHE A 7 2.58 9.71 14.29
CA PHE A 7 2.42 9.25 12.91
C PHE A 7 3.37 8.08 12.64
N PRO A 8 2.95 6.83 12.92
CA PRO A 8 3.80 5.64 12.80
C PRO A 8 4.05 5.26 11.32
N PRO A 9 5.17 4.55 11.05
CA PRO A 9 5.45 3.97 9.74
C PRO A 9 4.57 2.74 9.43
N ALA A 10 4.49 2.31 8.17
CA ALA A 10 5.09 2.95 7.01
C ALA A 10 4.08 3.73 6.18
N TRP A 11 4.45 4.94 5.82
CA TRP A 11 3.88 5.69 4.71
C TRP A 11 5.00 6.44 3.99
N ALA A 12 4.77 6.74 2.72
CA ALA A 12 5.86 7.10 1.82
C ALA A 12 6.60 8.39 2.26
N PRO A 13 7.94 8.39 2.34
CA PRO A 13 8.73 9.46 2.97
C PRO A 13 8.98 10.67 2.06
N TRP A 14 8.19 10.83 1.00
CA TRP A 14 8.42 11.86 -0.03
C TRP A 14 7.78 13.20 0.26
N ALA A 15 6.77 13.27 1.13
CA ALA A 15 6.18 14.53 1.58
C ALA A 15 5.68 14.39 3.02
N PRO A 16 5.31 15.49 3.69
CA PRO A 16 4.68 15.43 5.01
C PRO A 16 3.23 14.95 4.94
N SER A 17 2.78 14.29 6.02
CA SER A 17 1.41 13.78 6.12
C SER A 17 0.38 14.91 6.15
N TYR A 18 -0.65 14.80 5.30
CA TYR A 18 -1.80 15.73 5.35
C TYR A 18 -2.55 15.66 6.68
N ALA A 19 -2.69 14.46 7.25
CA ALA A 19 -3.35 14.27 8.53
C ALA A 19 -2.64 15.06 9.65
N MET A 20 -1.30 15.08 9.64
CA MET A 20 -0.52 15.85 10.60
C MET A 20 -0.81 17.36 10.52
N ALA A 21 -0.74 17.92 9.31
CA ALA A 21 -0.99 19.34 9.10
C ALA A 21 -2.45 19.74 9.42
N LEU A 22 -3.41 18.87 9.09
CA LEU A 22 -4.82 19.12 9.37
C LEU A 22 -5.15 19.04 10.88
N LEU A 23 -4.63 18.01 11.56
CA LEU A 23 -4.83 17.84 13.02
C LEU A 23 -4.19 18.99 13.81
N ARG A 24 -3.01 19.45 13.37
CA ARG A 24 -2.38 20.66 13.92
C ARG A 24 -3.29 21.87 13.80
N ALA A 25 -3.81 22.13 12.60
CA ALA A 25 -4.69 23.27 12.37
C ALA A 25 -5.98 23.20 13.21
N GLN A 26 -6.53 22.00 13.41
CA GLN A 26 -7.71 21.79 14.24
C GLN A 26 -7.43 22.01 15.73
N ALA A 27 -6.32 21.45 16.24
CA ALA A 27 -5.91 21.66 17.62
C ALA A 27 -5.70 23.15 17.92
N LEU A 28 -4.97 23.86 17.05
CA LEU A 28 -4.70 25.29 17.22
C LEU A 28 -5.98 26.13 17.11
N LYS A 29 -6.88 25.82 16.18
CA LYS A 29 -8.19 26.50 16.05
C LYS A 29 -9.06 26.31 17.30
N ALA A 30 -8.93 25.17 17.97
CA ALA A 30 -9.63 24.86 19.23
C ALA A 30 -8.92 25.44 20.47
N GLY A 31 -7.76 26.08 20.33
CA GLY A 31 -7.00 26.64 21.45
C GLY A 31 -6.15 25.62 22.21
N HIS A 32 -5.94 24.43 21.65
CA HIS A 32 -5.07 23.41 22.23
C HIS A 32 -3.66 23.46 21.63
N GLU A 33 -2.66 23.05 22.43
CA GLU A 33 -1.30 22.80 21.95
C GLU A 33 -1.29 21.58 21.01
N PHE A 34 -0.47 21.63 19.95
CA PHE A 34 -0.21 20.48 19.08
C PHE A 34 1.22 19.97 19.29
N ILE A 35 1.35 18.73 19.78
CA ILE A 35 2.63 18.05 19.99
C ILE A 35 2.71 16.88 19.02
N GLY A 36 3.30 17.11 17.84
CA GLY A 36 3.37 16.10 16.77
C GLY A 36 4.70 15.36 16.72
N PHE A 37 4.63 14.06 16.45
CA PHE A 37 5.76 13.16 16.27
C PHE A 37 5.63 12.39 14.95
N ASP A 38 6.41 12.79 13.94
CA ASP A 38 6.50 12.06 12.67
C ASP A 38 7.48 10.88 12.80
N LEU A 39 7.07 9.87 13.57
CA LEU A 39 7.87 8.67 13.81
C LEU A 39 8.20 7.91 12.51
N ASN A 40 7.37 8.07 11.48
CA ASN A 40 7.66 7.54 10.15
C ASN A 40 8.92 8.15 9.55
N ILE A 41 9.03 9.49 9.50
CA ILE A 41 10.19 10.15 8.90
C ILE A 41 11.44 10.03 9.78
N ASP A 42 11.27 10.10 11.10
CA ASP A 42 12.39 10.00 12.03
C ASP A 42 13.00 8.59 12.02
N LEU A 43 12.19 7.54 11.96
CA LEU A 43 12.69 6.18 11.80
C LEU A 43 13.32 5.97 10.42
N TYR A 44 12.73 6.53 9.35
CA TYR A 44 13.31 6.44 8.00
C TYR A 44 14.75 6.99 7.92
N HIS A 45 15.06 8.03 8.71
CA HIS A 45 16.42 8.56 8.79
C HIS A 45 17.34 7.81 9.77
N ALA A 46 16.76 7.12 10.75
CA ALA A 46 17.53 6.31 11.70
C ALA A 46 17.98 4.97 11.10
N VAL A 47 17.22 4.40 10.16
CA VAL A 47 17.54 3.09 9.56
C VAL A 47 18.71 3.16 8.56
N SER A 48 19.34 2.01 8.34
CA SER A 48 20.40 1.88 7.33
C SER A 48 19.89 2.19 5.91
N SER A 49 20.79 2.61 5.02
CA SER A 49 20.45 2.88 3.61
C SER A 49 19.79 1.69 2.90
N SER A 50 20.17 0.45 3.24
CA SER A 50 19.56 -0.77 2.69
C SER A 50 18.13 -1.00 3.18
N GLU A 51 17.81 -0.57 4.40
CA GLU A 51 16.48 -0.75 5.01
C GLU A 51 15.51 0.37 4.64
N LYS A 52 15.98 1.47 4.05
CA LYS A 52 15.09 2.48 3.46
C LYS A 52 14.14 1.91 2.40
N ASN A 53 14.51 0.79 1.78
CA ASN A 53 13.66 0.05 0.85
C ASN A 53 12.37 -0.47 1.51
N LEU A 54 12.34 -0.63 2.84
CA LEU A 54 11.12 -1.04 3.55
C LEU A 54 9.96 -0.06 3.33
N TRP A 55 10.23 1.22 3.03
CA TRP A 55 9.22 2.23 2.74
C TRP A 55 8.71 2.24 1.30
N LEU A 56 9.26 1.39 0.44
CA LEU A 56 8.73 1.17 -0.90
C LEU A 56 7.41 0.41 -0.79
N ASP A 57 6.45 0.73 -1.66
CA ASP A 57 5.13 0.08 -1.67
C ASP A 57 5.25 -1.46 -1.73
N GLU A 58 6.35 -2.01 -2.28
CA GLU A 58 6.61 -3.46 -2.47
C GLU A 58 6.88 -4.23 -1.21
N ASN A 59 7.28 -3.48 -0.19
CA ASN A 59 7.56 -4.00 1.11
C ASN A 59 6.41 -3.71 2.08
N VAL A 60 5.22 -3.31 1.62
CA VAL A 60 4.05 -3.10 2.50
C VAL A 60 3.75 -4.30 3.39
N VAL A 61 3.97 -5.53 2.88
CA VAL A 61 3.69 -6.75 3.64
C VAL A 61 4.68 -6.99 4.77
N PHE A 62 5.90 -6.43 4.69
CA PHE A 62 6.80 -6.38 5.83
C PHE A 62 6.10 -5.74 7.04
N TRP A 63 5.38 -4.64 6.82
CA TRP A 63 4.73 -3.87 7.88
C TRP A 63 3.43 -4.49 8.40
N LEU A 64 2.89 -5.49 7.69
CA LEU A 64 1.71 -6.25 8.11
C LEU A 64 2.09 -7.51 8.92
N ASP A 65 3.37 -7.93 8.90
CA ASP A 65 3.88 -9.10 9.63
C ASP A 65 4.44 -8.69 11.00
N GLU A 66 3.79 -9.16 12.07
CA GLU A 66 4.18 -8.85 13.46
C GLU A 66 5.61 -9.28 13.79
N ARG A 67 6.09 -10.42 13.29
CA ARG A 67 7.44 -10.92 13.60
C ARG A 67 8.50 -10.04 12.95
N ARG A 68 8.29 -9.65 11.70
CA ARG A 68 9.21 -8.77 10.95
C ARG A 68 9.28 -7.40 11.58
N VAL A 69 8.12 -6.81 11.89
CA VAL A 69 8.04 -5.51 12.56
C VAL A 69 8.68 -5.57 13.95
N ALA A 70 8.42 -6.63 14.73
CA ALA A 70 9.05 -6.83 16.02
C ALA A 70 10.58 -6.90 15.91
N GLY A 71 11.11 -7.60 14.88
CA GLY A 71 12.55 -7.67 14.60
C GLY A 71 13.17 -6.31 14.26
N LEU A 72 12.48 -5.46 13.47
CA LEU A 72 12.91 -4.08 13.24
C LEU A 72 12.93 -3.27 14.54
N ILE A 73 11.88 -3.39 15.34
CA ILE A 73 11.73 -2.70 16.62
C ILE A 73 12.79 -3.14 17.64
N GLU A 74 13.24 -4.39 17.59
CA GLU A 74 14.35 -4.90 18.40
C GLU A 74 15.69 -4.32 17.90
N THR A 75 15.92 -4.35 16.58
CA THR A 75 17.15 -3.83 15.96
C THR A 75 17.35 -2.34 16.25
N TYR A 76 16.26 -1.56 16.20
CA TYR A 76 16.25 -0.12 16.49
C TYR A 76 15.72 0.21 17.89
N GLY A 77 15.82 -0.74 18.82
CA GLY A 77 15.23 -0.67 20.15
C GLY A 77 15.65 0.57 20.94
N GLU A 78 16.95 0.87 21.00
CA GLU A 78 17.48 2.02 21.74
C GLU A 78 16.95 3.36 21.18
N PHE A 79 16.91 3.49 19.85
CA PHE A 79 16.36 4.68 19.20
C PHE A 79 14.88 4.84 19.55
N LEU A 80 14.10 3.77 19.42
CA LEU A 80 12.66 3.80 19.67
C LEU A 80 12.32 4.00 21.15
N ASP A 81 13.10 3.45 22.08
CA ASP A 81 12.90 3.67 23.51
C ASP A 81 13.14 5.13 23.87
N LYS A 82 14.26 5.72 23.42
CA LYS A 82 14.51 7.17 23.59
C LYS A 82 13.43 8.03 22.92
N TYR A 83 12.90 7.58 21.78
CA TYR A 83 11.83 8.29 21.09
C TYR A 83 10.53 8.27 21.90
N VAL A 84 10.16 7.12 22.46
CA VAL A 84 8.98 6.98 23.32
C VAL A 84 9.16 7.71 24.65
N GLU A 85 10.35 7.69 25.24
CA GLU A 85 10.69 8.52 26.42
C GLU A 85 10.48 10.00 26.13
N ARG A 86 10.91 10.49 24.95
CA ARG A 86 10.65 11.88 24.53
C ARG A 86 9.17 12.18 24.39
N ILE A 87 8.38 11.24 23.86
CA ILE A 87 6.92 11.37 23.75
C ILE A 87 6.30 11.51 25.16
N VAL A 88 6.63 10.61 26.08
CA VAL A 88 6.09 10.61 27.45
C VAL A 88 6.57 11.81 28.26
N ALA A 89 7.83 12.23 28.08
CA ALA A 89 8.41 13.40 28.75
C ALA A 89 7.71 14.72 28.39
N THR A 90 6.88 14.75 27.34
CA THR A 90 6.02 15.89 27.06
C THR A 90 4.96 16.12 28.14
N GLY A 91 4.64 15.11 28.96
CA GLY A 91 3.54 15.17 29.92
C GLY A 91 2.17 15.20 29.27
N ALA A 92 2.05 14.65 28.06
CA ALA A 92 0.76 14.45 27.41
C ALA A 92 -0.07 13.41 28.15
N GLY A 93 -1.34 13.70 28.44
CA GLY A 93 -2.28 12.74 29.02
C GLY A 93 -2.96 11.86 27.97
N VAL A 94 -2.83 12.21 26.69
CA VAL A 94 -3.38 11.48 25.54
C VAL A 94 -2.28 11.22 24.51
N TYR A 95 -2.16 9.97 24.07
CA TYR A 95 -1.25 9.52 23.01
C TYR A 95 -2.07 9.05 21.81
N ALA A 96 -2.20 9.93 20.83
CA ALA A 96 -3.05 9.79 19.65
C ALA A 96 -2.27 9.22 18.46
N PHE A 97 -2.58 8.01 18.01
CA PHE A 97 -1.95 7.39 16.85
C PHE A 97 -2.80 7.55 15.59
N SER A 98 -2.19 8.03 14.50
CA SER A 98 -2.78 8.02 13.16
C SER A 98 -2.45 6.70 12.45
N VAL A 99 -3.40 5.77 12.42
CA VAL A 99 -3.22 4.39 12.00
C VAL A 99 -3.86 4.12 10.64
N GLN A 100 -3.06 3.56 9.75
CA GLN A 100 -3.46 2.94 8.50
C GLN A 100 -3.07 1.47 8.51
N ALA A 101 -3.54 0.67 7.54
CA ALA A 101 -3.31 -0.78 7.51
C ALA A 101 -1.81 -1.14 7.68
N ALA A 102 -0.94 -0.49 6.90
CA ALA A 102 0.51 -0.70 6.94
C ALA A 102 1.20 -0.16 8.20
N SER A 103 0.51 0.59 9.06
CA SER A 103 1.08 1.07 10.33
C SER A 103 0.48 0.42 11.57
N SER A 104 -0.56 -0.40 11.39
CA SER A 104 -1.34 -1.00 12.49
C SER A 104 -0.48 -1.80 13.47
N VAL A 105 0.34 -2.72 12.96
CA VAL A 105 1.22 -3.59 13.77
C VAL A 105 2.26 -2.75 14.52
N PHE A 106 2.95 -1.87 13.80
CA PHE A 106 3.97 -1.01 14.40
C PHE A 106 3.38 -0.10 15.48
N ALA A 107 2.21 0.51 15.22
CA ALA A 107 1.50 1.37 16.16
C ALA A 107 1.16 0.64 17.47
N VAL A 108 0.64 -0.59 17.40
CA VAL A 108 0.35 -1.41 18.59
C VAL A 108 1.62 -1.65 19.41
N LEU A 109 2.72 -2.02 18.77
CA LEU A 109 3.98 -2.30 19.46
C LEU A 109 4.58 -1.05 20.12
N ILE A 110 4.44 0.12 19.51
CA ILE A 110 4.82 1.40 20.12
C ILE A 110 3.86 1.82 21.24
N ALA A 111 2.55 1.62 21.08
CA ALA A 111 1.57 1.87 22.15
C ALA A 111 1.85 1.03 23.40
N ARG A 112 2.25 -0.24 23.23
CA ARG A 112 2.73 -1.08 24.34
C ARG A 112 3.97 -0.49 25.01
N ARG A 113 4.88 0.17 24.27
CA ARG A 113 6.05 0.87 24.85
C ARG A 113 5.62 2.10 25.64
N VAL A 114 4.70 2.91 25.10
CA VAL A 114 4.12 4.08 25.77
C VAL A 114 3.50 3.67 27.10
N LYS A 115 2.60 2.67 27.11
CA LYS A 115 1.94 2.18 28.34
C LYS A 115 2.88 1.59 29.39
N ARG A 116 4.11 1.18 29.02
CA ARG A 116 5.12 0.76 30.01
C ARG A 116 5.75 1.94 30.75
N LEU A 117 5.91 3.08 30.07
CA LEU A 117 6.48 4.30 30.66
C LEU A 117 5.41 5.18 31.32
N ASP A 118 4.20 5.17 30.78
CA ASP A 118 3.04 5.89 31.30
C ASP A 118 1.79 4.98 31.31
N PRO A 119 1.61 4.19 32.38
CA PRO A 119 0.47 3.27 32.51
C PRO A 119 -0.90 3.96 32.54
N ASP A 120 -0.96 5.19 33.04
CA ASP A 120 -2.19 5.98 33.19
C ASP A 120 -2.53 6.80 31.93
N GLY A 121 -1.55 6.96 31.05
CA GLY A 121 -1.67 7.64 29.76
C GLY A 121 -2.75 7.07 28.86
N TYR A 122 -3.62 7.91 28.29
CA TYR A 122 -4.72 7.45 27.43
C TYR A 122 -4.28 7.26 25.98
N VAL A 123 -4.22 6.02 25.51
CA VAL A 123 -3.87 5.67 24.14
C VAL A 123 -5.11 5.64 23.26
N LEU A 124 -5.14 6.51 22.25
CA LEU A 124 -6.24 6.67 21.32
C LEU A 124 -5.78 6.40 19.89
N PHE A 125 -6.40 5.45 19.20
CA PHE A 125 -6.12 5.22 17.78
C PHE A 125 -7.18 5.90 16.91
N GLY A 126 -6.76 6.50 15.80
CA GLY A 126 -7.66 7.02 14.76
C GLY A 126 -7.01 6.84 13.38
N GLY A 127 -7.72 7.20 12.31
CA GLY A 127 -7.21 7.06 10.95
C GLY A 127 -7.93 5.98 10.13
N PRO A 128 -7.50 5.75 8.87
CA PRO A 128 -8.26 4.92 7.92
C PRO A 128 -8.53 3.48 8.40
N ASP A 129 -7.60 2.84 9.12
CA ASP A 129 -7.80 1.45 9.58
C ASP A 129 -8.74 1.35 10.79
N CYS A 130 -9.02 2.48 11.43
CA CYS A 130 -9.93 2.61 12.58
C CYS A 130 -11.40 2.80 12.16
N PHE A 131 -11.71 2.86 10.87
CA PHE A 131 -13.10 2.85 10.41
C PHE A 131 -13.78 1.53 10.84
N ARG A 132 -15.07 1.62 11.20
CA ARG A 132 -15.87 0.46 11.68
C ARG A 132 -15.87 -0.71 10.69
N ALA A 133 -15.84 -0.40 9.40
CA ALA A 133 -15.87 -1.40 8.36
C ALA A 133 -14.49 -1.99 8.03
N GLU A 134 -13.43 -1.44 8.62
CA GLU A 134 -12.07 -1.98 8.60
C GLU A 134 -11.84 -2.74 9.91
N ARG A 135 -10.82 -2.40 10.72
CA ARG A 135 -10.61 -3.04 12.04
C ARG A 135 -11.46 -2.41 13.14
N GLY A 136 -11.63 -1.09 13.14
CA GLY A 136 -12.48 -0.38 14.09
C GLY A 136 -12.25 -0.81 15.56
N ALA A 137 -13.31 -1.32 16.21
CA ALA A 137 -13.28 -1.75 17.60
C ALA A 137 -12.37 -2.97 17.87
N ASP A 138 -11.95 -3.72 16.84
CA ASP A 138 -11.06 -4.88 17.02
C ASP A 138 -9.68 -4.47 17.58
N PHE A 139 -9.25 -3.23 17.37
CA PHE A 139 -8.05 -2.71 18.03
C PHE A 139 -8.16 -2.73 19.56
N LEU A 140 -9.37 -2.59 20.12
CA LEU A 140 -9.59 -2.71 21.57
C LEU A 140 -9.44 -4.15 22.09
N LYS A 141 -9.10 -5.14 21.25
CA LYS A 141 -8.62 -6.43 21.77
C LYS A 141 -7.23 -6.29 22.38
N GLU A 142 -6.46 -5.27 21.97
CA GLU A 142 -5.18 -4.93 22.58
C GLU A 142 -5.41 -4.17 23.89
N PRO A 143 -4.92 -4.67 25.05
CA PRO A 143 -5.13 -4.02 26.34
C PRO A 143 -4.45 -2.65 26.47
N CYS A 144 -3.44 -2.38 25.65
CA CYS A 144 -2.71 -1.11 25.65
C CYS A 144 -3.45 0.04 24.95
N ILE A 145 -4.61 -0.23 24.33
CA ILE A 145 -5.42 0.76 23.60
C ILE A 145 -6.69 1.04 24.40
N ASP A 146 -6.89 2.30 24.75
CA ASP A 146 -8.01 2.74 25.60
C ASP A 146 -9.22 3.20 24.79
N GLY A 147 -8.99 3.76 23.59
CA GLY A 147 -10.05 4.26 22.73
C GLY A 147 -9.70 4.27 21.25
N ILE A 148 -10.74 4.31 20.43
CA ILE A 148 -10.71 4.40 18.96
C ILE A 148 -11.58 5.57 18.52
N CYS A 149 -11.01 6.49 17.76
CA CYS A 149 -11.75 7.46 16.96
C CYS A 149 -12.18 6.77 15.65
N VAL A 150 -13.44 6.40 15.56
CA VAL A 150 -14.03 5.82 14.35
C VAL A 150 -14.47 6.92 13.41
N GLY A 151 -14.02 6.85 12.16
CA GLY A 151 -14.46 7.75 11.09
C GLY A 151 -13.64 9.04 11.02
N GLU A 152 -14.30 10.14 10.67
CA GLU A 152 -13.64 11.45 10.49
C GLU A 152 -13.36 12.13 11.83
N GLY A 153 -12.08 12.43 12.09
CA GLY A 153 -11.62 13.00 13.35
C GLY A 153 -11.85 14.51 13.51
N ASP A 154 -12.30 15.21 12.48
CA ASP A 154 -12.19 16.69 12.41
C ASP A 154 -12.96 17.44 13.49
N LEU A 155 -14.20 17.01 13.73
CA LEU A 155 -15.04 17.57 14.80
C LEU A 155 -14.89 16.78 16.10
N PHE A 156 -14.34 15.57 16.01
CA PHE A 156 -14.10 14.71 17.15
C PHE A 156 -12.96 15.26 18.02
N TRP A 157 -11.82 15.63 17.42
CA TRP A 157 -10.61 15.99 18.17
C TRP A 157 -10.80 17.18 19.12
N PRO A 158 -11.36 18.33 18.66
CA PRO A 158 -11.63 19.45 19.56
C PRO A 158 -12.56 19.04 20.71
N GLU A 159 -13.66 18.36 20.41
CA GLU A 159 -14.63 17.94 21.43
C GLU A 159 -14.02 16.94 22.42
N PHE A 160 -13.21 16.00 21.94
CA PHE A 160 -12.56 15.00 22.76
C PHE A 160 -11.56 15.64 23.72
N LEU A 161 -10.70 16.53 23.23
CA LEU A 161 -9.71 17.23 24.05
C LEU A 161 -10.37 18.14 25.09
N ASP A 162 -11.40 18.90 24.71
CA ASP A 162 -12.20 19.72 25.63
C ASP A 162 -12.79 18.87 26.75
N ARG A 163 -13.38 17.71 26.42
CA ARG A 163 -13.96 16.83 27.44
C ARG A 163 -12.91 16.20 28.34
N CYS A 164 -11.77 15.80 27.80
CA CYS A 164 -10.67 15.27 28.60
C CYS A 164 -10.12 16.32 29.57
N GLU A 165 -10.11 17.60 29.19
CA GLU A 165 -9.69 18.71 30.05
C GLU A 165 -10.65 18.96 31.21
N HIS A 166 -11.97 18.84 30.99
CA HIS A 166 -12.97 19.12 32.02
C HIS A 166 -13.32 17.91 32.89
N ASN A 167 -13.28 16.69 32.33
CA ASN A 167 -13.80 15.47 32.99
C ASN A 167 -12.74 14.39 33.23
N GLY A 168 -11.49 14.62 32.80
CA GLY A 168 -10.45 13.59 32.75
C GLY A 168 -10.57 12.66 31.54
N THR A 169 -9.52 11.87 31.31
CA THR A 169 -9.48 10.87 30.22
C THR A 169 -10.46 9.72 30.50
N GLY A 170 -11.07 9.15 29.46
CA GLY A 170 -11.94 7.97 29.57
C GLY A 170 -13.35 8.19 30.16
N ASN A 171 -13.72 9.41 30.57
CA ASN A 171 -15.00 9.70 31.25
C ASN A 171 -16.00 10.50 30.38
N GLY A 172 -15.88 10.48 29.05
CA GLY A 172 -16.70 11.30 28.18
C GLY A 172 -17.17 10.58 26.91
N ALA A 173 -18.49 10.33 26.81
CA ALA A 173 -19.10 9.82 25.59
C ALA A 173 -19.07 10.89 24.48
N VAL A 174 -18.11 10.81 23.57
CA VAL A 174 -18.01 11.65 22.37
C VAL A 174 -18.48 10.85 21.16
N ALA A 175 -19.33 11.43 20.33
CA ALA A 175 -19.78 10.77 19.10
C ALA A 175 -18.57 10.40 18.23
N GLY A 176 -18.47 9.13 17.82
CA GLY A 176 -17.29 8.58 17.12
C GLY A 176 -16.26 7.89 18.01
N LEU A 177 -16.37 8.00 19.34
CA LEU A 177 -15.52 7.27 20.28
C LEU A 177 -16.04 5.85 20.50
N VAL A 178 -15.16 4.86 20.35
CA VAL A 178 -15.34 3.52 20.92
C VAL A 178 -14.24 3.33 21.95
N PHE A 179 -14.58 3.06 23.21
CA PHE A 179 -13.58 3.03 24.28
C PHE A 179 -13.83 1.93 25.30
N ARG A 180 -12.76 1.59 26.03
CA ARG A 180 -12.78 0.66 27.14
C ARG A 180 -13.08 1.41 28.44
N ASN A 181 -14.12 0.97 29.15
CA ASN A 181 -14.44 1.42 30.50
C ASN A 181 -13.47 0.81 31.54
N SER A 182 -13.43 1.40 32.73
CA SER A 182 -12.62 0.91 33.85
C SER A 182 -13.00 -0.51 34.31
N ASP A 183 -14.25 -0.95 34.10
CA ASP A 183 -14.71 -2.32 34.36
C ASP A 183 -14.36 -3.32 33.23
N GLY A 184 -13.67 -2.85 32.18
CA GLY A 184 -13.25 -3.63 31.02
C GLY A 184 -14.28 -3.73 29.90
N THR A 185 -15.51 -3.24 30.10
CA THR A 185 -16.55 -3.23 29.06
C THR A 185 -16.23 -2.23 27.94
N ILE A 186 -16.72 -2.49 26.73
CA ILE A 186 -16.55 -1.58 25.58
C ILE A 186 -17.82 -0.77 25.36
N THR A 187 -17.68 0.55 25.29
CA THR A 187 -18.76 1.48 24.95
C THR A 187 -18.53 2.05 23.56
N ASP A 188 -19.54 1.92 22.69
CA ASP A 188 -19.59 2.56 21.38
C ASP A 188 -20.52 3.78 21.44
N CYS A 189 -19.96 4.98 21.24
CA CYS A 189 -20.70 6.25 21.27
C CYS A 189 -21.33 6.64 19.92
N GLY A 190 -21.41 5.70 18.97
CA GLY A 190 -22.02 5.90 17.66
C GLY A 190 -21.10 6.59 16.65
N ASP A 191 -21.67 7.01 15.53
CA ASP A 191 -20.94 7.65 14.43
C ASP A 191 -20.48 9.08 14.79
N PRO A 192 -19.29 9.50 14.31
CA PRO A 192 -18.82 10.86 14.54
C PRO A 192 -19.73 11.88 13.85
N ARG A 193 -19.76 13.08 14.43
CA ARG A 193 -20.28 14.26 13.73
C ARG A 193 -19.34 14.58 12.57
N ILE A 194 -19.91 14.76 11.39
CA ILE A 194 -19.15 15.16 10.20
C ILE A 194 -19.49 16.61 9.82
N PRO A 195 -18.52 17.41 9.36
CA PRO A 195 -18.78 18.80 8.98
C PRO A 195 -19.77 18.87 7.83
N THR A 196 -20.64 19.89 7.84
CA THR A 196 -21.69 20.01 6.83
C THR A 196 -21.11 20.42 5.48
N SER A 197 -20.16 21.36 5.50
CA SER A 197 -19.27 21.77 4.42
C SER A 197 -17.80 21.60 4.83
N LEU A 198 -16.92 21.27 3.88
CA LEU A 198 -15.47 21.23 4.16
C LEU A 198 -14.87 22.64 4.31
N ASP A 199 -15.58 23.70 3.89
CA ASP A 199 -15.15 25.09 4.08
C ASP A 199 -15.17 25.53 5.55
N GLU A 200 -15.88 24.80 6.43
CA GLU A 200 -15.89 25.03 7.88
C GLU A 200 -14.57 24.59 8.55
N LEU A 201 -13.83 23.70 7.89
CA LEU A 201 -12.58 23.16 8.39
C LEU A 201 -11.44 24.16 8.18
N PRO A 202 -10.52 24.30 9.15
CA PRO A 202 -9.33 25.12 8.96
C PRO A 202 -8.49 24.60 7.78
N PHE A 203 -7.68 25.47 7.21
CA PHE A 203 -6.65 25.07 6.26
C PHE A 203 -5.58 24.24 6.97
N ALA A 204 -5.02 23.25 6.29
CA ALA A 204 -3.94 22.45 6.85
C ALA A 204 -2.72 23.32 7.19
N ASP A 205 -2.18 23.17 8.41
CA ASP A 205 -1.07 23.98 8.90
C ASP A 205 0.26 23.24 8.76
N TYR A 206 1.07 23.68 7.81
CA TYR A 206 2.42 23.17 7.53
C TYR A 206 3.53 24.03 8.15
N SER A 207 3.22 25.06 8.94
CA SER A 207 4.23 26.05 9.40
C SER A 207 5.33 25.48 10.28
N GLY A 208 5.08 24.33 10.94
CA GLY A 208 6.04 23.63 11.80
C GLY A 208 6.78 22.48 11.12
N VAL A 209 6.61 22.31 9.80
CA VAL A 209 7.17 21.18 9.06
C VAL A 209 8.50 21.58 8.42
N ASP A 210 9.55 20.81 8.71
CA ASP A 210 10.81 20.88 7.95
C ASP A 210 10.70 20.00 6.71
N PHE A 211 10.45 20.64 5.57
CA PHE A 211 10.32 19.96 4.29
C PHE A 211 11.61 19.24 3.85
N ASN A 212 12.78 19.61 4.39
CA ASN A 212 14.06 18.97 4.02
C ASN A 212 14.24 17.57 4.63
N LEU A 213 13.39 17.18 5.58
CA LEU A 213 13.35 15.81 6.10
C LEU A 213 12.73 14.83 5.08
N TYR A 214 12.04 15.32 4.06
CA TYR A 214 11.35 14.48 3.08
C TYR A 214 12.15 14.38 1.78
N SER A 215 12.04 13.24 1.09
CA SER A 215 12.81 13.02 -0.14
C SER A 215 12.43 13.95 -1.30
N LEU A 216 11.22 14.55 -1.26
CA LEU A 216 10.77 15.59 -2.19
C LEU A 216 10.34 16.84 -1.41
N ASN A 217 11.31 17.69 -1.07
CA ASN A 217 11.12 18.88 -0.23
C ASN A 217 10.25 20.00 -0.85
N ASN A 218 9.81 19.84 -2.10
CA ASN A 218 8.86 20.72 -2.76
C ASN A 218 7.45 20.10 -2.84
N ARG A 219 7.14 19.06 -2.06
CA ARG A 219 5.83 18.38 -2.08
C ARG A 219 5.05 18.52 -0.78
N ALA A 220 3.74 18.66 -0.95
CA ALA A 220 2.76 18.61 0.13
C ALA A 220 1.47 17.94 -0.36
N CYS A 221 0.62 17.53 0.57
CA CYS A 221 -0.66 16.90 0.28
C CYS A 221 -1.80 17.80 0.74
N LEU A 222 -2.87 17.91 -0.05
CA LEU A 222 -4.12 18.56 0.35
C LEU A 222 -5.30 17.67 -0.03
N MET A 223 -6.52 18.11 0.28
CA MET A 223 -7.74 17.45 -0.20
C MET A 223 -8.75 18.48 -0.69
N MET A 224 -9.36 18.21 -1.85
CA MET A 224 -10.46 19.03 -2.37
C MET A 224 -11.83 18.62 -1.81
N SER A 225 -11.95 17.35 -1.44
CA SER A 225 -13.19 16.63 -1.23
C SER A 225 -13.00 15.37 -0.39
N ARG A 226 -14.11 14.83 0.09
CA ARG A 226 -14.18 13.59 0.86
C ARG A 226 -15.36 12.75 0.39
N GLY A 227 -15.14 11.44 0.27
CA GLY A 227 -16.08 10.49 -0.30
C GLY A 227 -16.08 10.51 -1.83
N CYS A 228 -17.01 9.77 -2.42
CA CYS A 228 -17.12 9.62 -3.86
C CYS A 228 -18.56 9.76 -4.35
N ILE A 229 -18.75 10.31 -5.55
CA ILE A 229 -20.06 10.41 -6.22
C ILE A 229 -20.49 9.10 -6.90
N ASN A 230 -19.58 8.12 -6.98
CA ASN A 230 -19.82 6.78 -7.51
C ASN A 230 -19.96 5.76 -6.38
N ARG A 231 -20.61 4.63 -6.68
CA ARG A 231 -20.75 3.49 -5.77
C ARG A 231 -20.34 2.19 -6.49
N CYS A 232 -19.08 2.16 -6.94
CA CYS A 232 -18.51 0.99 -7.61
C CYS A 232 -18.58 -0.24 -6.69
N SER A 233 -18.91 -1.40 -7.25
CA SER A 233 -19.21 -2.59 -6.44
C SER A 233 -18.00 -3.17 -5.71
N TYR A 234 -16.78 -3.00 -6.24
CA TYR A 234 -15.53 -3.45 -5.65
C TYR A 234 -14.97 -2.49 -4.57
N CYS A 235 -15.43 -1.25 -4.53
CA CYS A 235 -14.81 -0.20 -3.72
C CYS A 235 -15.16 -0.34 -2.23
N SER A 236 -14.14 -0.31 -1.35
CA SER A 236 -14.31 -0.27 0.11
C SER A 236 -14.23 1.14 0.69
N GLU A 237 -13.77 2.12 -0.07
CA GLU A 237 -13.59 3.49 0.40
C GLU A 237 -14.89 4.29 0.39
N SER A 238 -15.68 4.23 -0.69
CA SER A 238 -16.93 5.00 -0.78
C SER A 238 -17.90 4.72 0.38
N PRO A 239 -18.06 3.47 0.88
CA PRO A 239 -18.91 3.18 2.03
C PRO A 239 -18.41 3.78 3.35
N ASN A 240 -17.11 4.08 3.48
CA ASN A 240 -16.56 4.76 4.66
C ASN A 240 -17.07 6.20 4.80
N PHE A 241 -17.51 6.82 3.69
CA PHE A 241 -18.02 8.19 3.71
C PHE A 241 -19.55 8.24 3.56
N ARG A 242 -20.22 8.94 4.48
CA ARG A 242 -21.69 9.10 4.46
C ARG A 242 -22.18 9.88 3.23
N LYS A 243 -21.44 10.92 2.84
CA LYS A 243 -21.75 11.79 1.70
C LYS A 243 -20.48 12.32 1.04
N TYR A 244 -20.55 12.53 -0.27
CA TYR A 244 -19.58 13.34 -0.98
C TYR A 244 -19.69 14.79 -0.51
N ARG A 245 -18.57 15.38 -0.08
CA ARG A 245 -18.44 16.79 0.27
C ARG A 245 -17.17 17.34 -0.37
N ARG A 246 -17.15 18.65 -0.58
CA ARG A 246 -16.04 19.36 -1.20
C ARG A 246 -15.83 20.71 -0.53
N ARG A 247 -14.64 21.28 -0.68
CA ARG A 247 -14.40 22.71 -0.49
C ARG A 247 -14.99 23.51 -1.68
N SER A 248 -15.20 24.81 -1.50
CA SER A 248 -15.45 25.73 -2.63
C SER A 248 -14.16 26.07 -3.37
N ALA A 249 -14.27 26.50 -4.63
CA ALA A 249 -13.11 26.91 -5.42
C ALA A 249 -12.32 28.04 -4.75
N ARG A 250 -13.01 29.03 -4.17
CA ARG A 250 -12.36 30.11 -3.41
C ARG A 250 -11.61 29.59 -2.19
N SER A 251 -12.24 28.74 -1.39
CA SER A 251 -11.63 28.12 -0.21
C SER A 251 -10.36 27.33 -0.57
N LEU A 252 -10.41 26.54 -1.65
CA LEU A 252 -9.25 25.82 -2.17
C LEU A 252 -8.14 26.75 -2.65
N PHE A 253 -8.50 27.80 -3.37
CA PHE A 253 -7.54 28.80 -3.85
C PHE A 253 -6.77 29.44 -2.70
N GLU A 254 -7.45 29.83 -1.62
CA GLU A 254 -6.80 30.44 -0.44
C GLU A 254 -5.89 29.46 0.30
N GLU A 255 -6.35 28.21 0.48
CA GLU A 255 -5.56 27.17 1.13
C GLU A 255 -4.25 26.92 0.36
N VAL A 256 -4.37 26.69 -0.95
CA VAL A 256 -3.24 26.46 -1.85
C VAL A 256 -2.32 27.66 -1.96
N LYS A 257 -2.86 28.88 -2.02
CA LYS A 257 -2.06 30.11 -2.03
C LYS A 257 -1.20 30.20 -0.77
N SER A 258 -1.79 30.00 0.41
CA SER A 258 -1.05 30.06 1.68
C SER A 258 0.07 29.01 1.75
N LEU A 259 -0.21 27.77 1.34
CA LEU A 259 0.76 26.69 1.32
C LEU A 259 1.87 26.91 0.28
N SER A 260 1.52 27.35 -0.93
CA SER A 260 2.49 27.65 -1.99
C SER A 260 3.47 28.76 -1.56
N GLU A 261 2.97 29.82 -0.93
CA GLU A 261 3.79 30.90 -0.38
C GLU A 261 4.73 30.41 0.73
N LEU A 262 4.27 29.51 1.61
CA LEU A 262 5.10 28.86 2.63
C LEU A 262 6.21 28.01 1.99
N MET A 263 5.86 27.14 1.05
CA MET A 263 6.79 26.21 0.41
C MET A 263 7.82 26.91 -0.49
N HIS A 264 7.44 28.00 -1.16
CA HIS A 264 8.38 28.83 -1.91
C HIS A 264 9.48 29.39 -1.02
N LYS A 265 9.13 29.86 0.19
CA LYS A 265 10.10 30.38 1.16
C LYS A 265 11.04 29.28 1.67
N SER A 266 10.55 28.06 1.84
CA SER A 266 11.31 26.96 2.43
C SER A 266 12.20 26.19 1.44
N SER A 267 11.71 25.94 0.22
CA SER A 267 12.37 25.02 -0.73
C SER A 267 13.09 25.71 -1.90
N GLY A 268 12.67 26.92 -2.29
CA GLY A 268 13.16 27.62 -3.49
C GLY A 268 12.76 26.97 -4.83
N PHE A 269 12.01 25.86 -4.81
CA PHE A 269 11.49 25.17 -6.00
C PHE A 269 10.00 25.45 -6.19
N ILE A 270 9.50 25.20 -7.41
CA ILE A 270 8.05 25.22 -7.69
C ILE A 270 7.37 24.13 -6.85
N PRO A 271 6.40 24.47 -5.98
CA PRO A 271 5.69 23.52 -5.15
C PRO A 271 4.89 22.56 -6.01
N PHE A 272 4.77 21.33 -5.54
CA PHE A 272 3.85 20.35 -6.08
C PHE A 272 2.88 19.92 -4.99
N ILE A 273 1.59 20.11 -5.24
CA ILE A 273 0.51 19.72 -4.32
C ILE A 273 -0.18 18.47 -4.85
N ASN A 274 -0.10 17.38 -4.09
CA ASN A 274 -0.86 16.17 -4.36
C ASN A 274 -2.22 16.24 -3.67
N PHE A 275 -3.31 16.18 -4.42
CA PHE A 275 -4.64 16.05 -3.87
C PHE A 275 -4.97 14.58 -3.61
N SER A 276 -5.09 14.22 -2.33
CA SER A 276 -5.25 12.83 -1.86
C SER A 276 -6.71 12.36 -1.83
N ASP A 277 -7.59 13.05 -2.55
CA ASP A 277 -9.00 12.73 -2.74
C ASP A 277 -9.23 11.38 -3.44
N SER A 278 -10.36 10.72 -3.15
CA SER A 278 -10.85 9.62 -3.99
C SER A 278 -11.14 10.08 -5.43
N LEU A 279 -11.51 11.35 -5.60
CA LEU A 279 -11.64 12.04 -6.88
C LEU A 279 -11.59 13.57 -6.71
N ILE A 280 -10.83 14.26 -7.55
CA ILE A 280 -10.80 15.73 -7.60
C ILE A 280 -11.97 16.31 -8.42
N ASN A 281 -12.52 15.54 -9.35
CA ASN A 281 -13.49 16.00 -10.35
C ASN A 281 -14.94 15.58 -10.07
N GLY A 282 -15.32 15.51 -8.79
CA GLY A 282 -16.71 15.26 -8.40
C GLY A 282 -17.66 16.36 -8.89
N VAL A 283 -17.18 17.61 -8.91
CA VAL A 283 -17.89 18.80 -9.43
C VAL A 283 -16.96 19.55 -10.39
N PRO A 284 -17.02 19.28 -11.71
CA PRO A 284 -16.12 19.88 -12.71
C PRO A 284 -16.12 21.41 -12.72
N GLU A 285 -17.25 22.03 -12.38
CA GLU A 285 -17.40 23.49 -12.30
C GLU A 285 -16.47 24.10 -11.24
N VAL A 286 -16.24 23.37 -10.13
CA VAL A 286 -15.29 23.80 -9.08
C VAL A 286 -13.87 23.75 -9.59
N LEU A 287 -13.50 22.74 -10.41
CA LEU A 287 -12.18 22.67 -11.01
C LEU A 287 -11.96 23.80 -12.02
N MET A 288 -12.98 24.13 -12.82
CA MET A 288 -12.93 25.25 -13.75
C MET A 288 -12.73 26.58 -13.02
N GLU A 289 -13.54 26.86 -11.99
CA GLU A 289 -13.44 28.08 -11.19
C GLU A 289 -12.10 28.17 -10.44
N PHE A 290 -11.68 27.09 -9.79
CA PHE A 290 -10.39 27.01 -9.10
C PHE A 290 -9.21 27.27 -10.05
N SER A 291 -9.24 26.66 -11.24
CA SER A 291 -8.20 26.87 -12.26
C SER A 291 -8.16 28.32 -12.75
N ARG A 292 -9.32 28.97 -12.94
CA ARG A 292 -9.39 30.40 -13.30
C ARG A 292 -8.81 31.29 -12.21
N LEU A 293 -9.17 31.05 -10.94
CA LEU A 293 -8.62 31.81 -9.81
C LEU A 293 -7.09 31.73 -9.74
N ILE A 294 -6.51 30.56 -10.00
CA ILE A 294 -5.05 30.37 -10.05
C ILE A 294 -4.43 31.21 -11.18
N ILE A 295 -4.99 31.12 -12.38
CA ILE A 295 -4.51 31.82 -13.57
C ILE A 295 -4.60 33.34 -13.36
N ASP A 296 -5.73 33.83 -12.89
CA ASP A 296 -5.99 35.26 -12.69
C ASP A 296 -5.07 35.85 -11.61
N ALA A 297 -4.73 35.07 -10.59
CA ALA A 297 -3.78 35.46 -9.56
C ALA A 297 -2.30 35.32 -9.97
N GLY A 298 -2.02 34.68 -11.11
CA GLY A 298 -0.66 34.36 -11.54
C GLY A 298 0.08 33.40 -10.61
N LEU A 299 -0.64 32.61 -9.80
CA LEU A 299 -0.05 31.73 -8.80
C LEU A 299 0.71 30.57 -9.47
N GLN A 300 1.96 30.34 -9.08
CA GLN A 300 2.85 29.35 -9.69
C GLN A 300 3.04 28.14 -8.77
N PHE A 301 2.43 27.01 -9.11
CA PHE A 301 2.64 25.71 -8.49
C PHE A 301 2.16 24.61 -9.43
N ASN A 302 2.56 23.38 -9.18
CA ASN A 302 2.07 22.20 -9.87
C ASN A 302 1.12 21.40 -8.99
N TRP A 303 0.17 20.70 -9.58
CA TRP A 303 -0.70 19.80 -8.83
C TRP A 303 -1.19 18.61 -9.64
N GLY A 304 -1.65 17.61 -8.91
CA GLY A 304 -2.24 16.39 -9.44
C GLY A 304 -3.13 15.68 -8.44
N GLY A 305 -3.79 14.62 -8.88
CA GLY A 305 -4.66 13.82 -8.03
C GLY A 305 -5.38 12.72 -8.80
N MET A 306 -6.28 12.01 -8.10
CA MET A 306 -7.13 10.98 -8.72
C MET A 306 -8.36 11.61 -9.35
N ALA A 307 -8.76 11.12 -10.53
CA ALA A 307 -9.94 11.62 -11.24
C ALA A 307 -10.75 10.48 -11.89
N LEU A 308 -12.06 10.71 -12.02
CA LEU A 308 -12.96 9.88 -12.81
C LEU A 308 -12.88 10.23 -14.29
N LEU A 309 -13.00 9.24 -15.16
CA LEU A 309 -13.31 9.47 -16.57
C LEU A 309 -14.79 9.85 -16.69
N ARG A 310 -15.08 11.03 -17.25
CA ARG A 310 -16.43 11.56 -17.45
C ARG A 310 -16.43 12.63 -18.55
N THR A 311 -17.59 12.85 -19.17
CA THR A 311 -17.74 13.69 -20.37
C THR A 311 -17.25 15.14 -20.17
N GLU A 312 -17.38 15.66 -18.96
CA GLU A 312 -16.99 17.03 -18.61
C GLU A 312 -15.46 17.22 -18.51
N MET A 313 -14.67 16.14 -18.51
CA MET A 313 -13.21 16.20 -18.63
C MET A 313 -12.78 16.40 -20.08
N ASP A 314 -13.35 17.40 -20.72
CA ASP A 314 -13.10 17.75 -22.12
C ASP A 314 -11.81 18.57 -22.30
N ARG A 315 -11.53 18.95 -23.55
CA ARG A 315 -10.34 19.73 -23.89
C ARG A 315 -10.34 21.11 -23.24
N GLU A 316 -11.49 21.76 -23.06
CA GLU A 316 -11.57 23.10 -22.47
C GLU A 316 -11.18 23.04 -20.99
N LEU A 317 -11.78 22.13 -20.24
CA LEU A 317 -11.48 21.95 -18.82
C LEU A 317 -10.03 21.51 -18.63
N LEU A 318 -9.57 20.47 -19.33
CA LEU A 318 -8.20 19.96 -19.20
C LEU A 318 -7.15 21.01 -19.58
N SER A 319 -7.40 21.81 -20.63
CA SER A 319 -6.50 22.89 -21.04
C SER A 319 -6.45 24.00 -20.00
N THR A 320 -7.58 24.34 -19.39
CA THR A 320 -7.64 25.35 -18.32
C THR A 320 -6.91 24.86 -17.07
N MET A 321 -7.14 23.61 -16.66
CA MET A 321 -6.42 22.98 -15.55
C MET A 321 -4.91 22.95 -15.81
N LYS A 322 -4.48 22.59 -17.03
CA LYS A 322 -3.06 22.57 -17.41
C LYS A 322 -2.41 23.94 -17.27
N ARG A 323 -3.08 25.00 -17.72
CA ARG A 323 -2.62 26.40 -17.55
C ARG A 323 -2.55 26.82 -16.07
N ALA A 324 -3.37 26.21 -15.22
CA ALA A 324 -3.37 26.39 -13.77
C ALA A 324 -2.42 25.43 -13.03
N GLY A 325 -1.47 24.78 -13.71
CA GLY A 325 -0.46 23.93 -13.07
C GLY A 325 -0.84 22.45 -12.91
N PHE A 326 -1.95 21.99 -13.49
CA PHE A 326 -2.30 20.57 -13.44
C PHE A 326 -1.41 19.75 -14.37
N ILE A 327 -0.54 18.91 -13.81
CA ILE A 327 0.48 18.19 -14.59
C ILE A 327 0.42 16.67 -14.45
N GLU A 328 -0.29 16.12 -13.46
CA GLU A 328 -0.38 14.69 -13.21
C GLU A 328 -1.80 14.26 -12.82
N VAL A 329 -2.27 13.16 -13.40
CA VAL A 329 -3.58 12.58 -13.08
C VAL A 329 -3.50 11.06 -13.00
N MET A 330 -4.13 10.49 -11.99
CA MET A 330 -4.39 9.06 -11.92
C MET A 330 -5.87 8.80 -12.25
N TRP A 331 -6.10 8.12 -13.37
CA TRP A 331 -7.44 7.75 -13.80
C TRP A 331 -7.88 6.46 -13.13
N GLY A 332 -9.05 6.48 -12.50
CA GLY A 332 -9.76 5.25 -12.18
C GLY A 332 -10.35 4.64 -13.45
N LEU A 333 -9.56 3.90 -14.22
CA LEU A 333 -9.96 3.28 -15.49
C LEU A 333 -10.59 1.89 -15.30
N GLU A 334 -10.00 1.06 -14.45
CA GLU A 334 -10.38 -0.32 -14.06
C GLU A 334 -10.54 -1.36 -15.17
N SER A 335 -11.16 -1.02 -16.30
CA SER A 335 -11.41 -1.91 -17.43
C SER A 335 -11.53 -1.14 -18.74
N GLY A 336 -11.16 -1.80 -19.84
CA GLY A 336 -11.38 -1.32 -21.20
C GLY A 336 -12.61 -1.97 -21.86
N SER A 337 -13.38 -2.78 -21.12
CA SER A 337 -14.62 -3.40 -21.57
C SER A 337 -15.82 -2.73 -20.91
N ASP A 338 -16.74 -2.22 -21.72
CA ASP A 338 -17.98 -1.61 -21.23
C ASP A 338 -18.85 -2.62 -20.44
N ASP A 339 -18.75 -3.91 -20.75
CA ASP A 339 -19.44 -4.98 -20.01
C ASP A 339 -18.90 -5.11 -18.58
N VAL A 340 -17.57 -5.13 -18.41
CA VAL A 340 -16.93 -5.22 -17.09
C VAL A 340 -17.20 -3.95 -16.28
N LEU A 341 -17.13 -2.78 -16.92
CA LEU A 341 -17.51 -1.51 -16.27
C LEU A 341 -18.96 -1.54 -15.76
N ARG A 342 -19.89 -2.16 -16.50
CA ARG A 342 -21.26 -2.38 -16.02
C ARG A 342 -21.31 -3.32 -14.81
N LEU A 343 -20.60 -4.45 -14.85
CA LEU A 343 -20.50 -5.39 -13.72
C LEU A 343 -19.96 -4.71 -12.44
N MET A 344 -18.99 -3.81 -12.62
CA MET A 344 -18.39 -3.00 -11.55
C MET A 344 -19.28 -1.85 -11.05
N ARG A 345 -20.44 -1.59 -11.69
CA ARG A 345 -21.26 -0.36 -11.50
C ARG A 345 -20.48 0.94 -11.76
N LYS A 346 -19.53 0.89 -12.69
CA LYS A 346 -18.69 1.99 -13.15
C LYS A 346 -19.08 2.43 -14.58
N ASN A 347 -20.38 2.53 -14.84
CA ASN A 347 -20.98 2.73 -16.16
C ASN A 347 -21.31 4.20 -16.49
N ARG A 348 -20.61 5.16 -15.86
CA ARG A 348 -20.76 6.60 -16.18
C ARG A 348 -19.89 7.06 -17.36
N TYR A 349 -19.02 6.20 -17.86
CA TYR A 349 -18.27 6.39 -19.10
C TYR A 349 -18.18 5.07 -19.87
N SER A 350 -17.79 5.17 -21.14
CA SER A 350 -17.45 4.03 -21.99
C SER A 350 -15.96 3.99 -22.29
N ALA A 351 -15.44 2.85 -22.71
CA ALA A 351 -14.07 2.70 -23.17
C ALA A 351 -13.72 3.71 -24.29
N LYS A 352 -14.68 4.03 -25.17
CA LYS A 352 -14.49 5.06 -26.19
C LYS A 352 -14.25 6.45 -25.59
N LEU A 353 -15.10 6.87 -24.66
CA LEU A 353 -14.94 8.16 -23.98
C LEU A 353 -13.63 8.20 -23.18
N ALA A 354 -13.24 7.10 -22.54
CA ALA A 354 -11.96 6.99 -21.88
C ALA A 354 -10.80 7.30 -22.84
N GLU A 355 -10.79 6.65 -24.01
CA GLU A 355 -9.76 6.85 -25.04
C GLU A 355 -9.68 8.31 -25.52
N GLU A 356 -10.81 8.98 -25.69
CA GLU A 356 -10.88 10.40 -26.09
C GLU A 356 -10.26 11.33 -25.02
N ILE A 357 -10.60 11.12 -23.75
CA ILE A 357 -10.08 11.92 -22.62
C ILE A 357 -8.58 11.69 -22.46
N ILE A 358 -8.12 10.44 -22.48
CA ILE A 358 -6.71 10.07 -22.30
C ILE A 358 -5.84 10.71 -23.39
N ARG A 359 -6.30 10.66 -24.65
CA ARG A 359 -5.59 11.28 -25.77
C ARG A 359 -5.54 12.81 -25.63
N THR A 360 -6.66 13.41 -25.26
CA THR A 360 -6.75 14.86 -25.04
C THR A 360 -5.78 15.31 -23.95
N ALA A 361 -5.74 14.62 -22.81
CA ALA A 361 -4.82 14.93 -21.73
C ALA A 361 -3.34 14.73 -22.14
N HIS A 362 -3.04 13.69 -22.92
CA HIS A 362 -1.70 13.46 -23.47
C HIS A 362 -1.28 14.60 -24.43
N ASP A 363 -2.15 15.01 -25.34
CA ASP A 363 -1.88 16.11 -26.29
C ASP A 363 -1.60 17.44 -25.58
N LEU A 364 -2.17 17.63 -24.37
CA LEU A 364 -1.94 18.78 -23.51
C LEU A 364 -0.69 18.66 -22.62
N GLY A 365 0.03 17.53 -22.72
CA GLY A 365 1.23 17.27 -21.91
C GLY A 365 0.94 17.04 -20.43
N ILE A 366 -0.22 16.45 -20.10
CA ILE A 366 -0.54 16.00 -18.74
C ILE A 366 0.02 14.57 -18.59
N SER A 367 0.77 14.33 -17.51
CA SER A 367 1.25 12.99 -17.16
C SER A 367 0.11 12.15 -16.61
N GLN A 368 -0.05 10.92 -17.10
CA GLN A 368 -1.22 10.11 -16.82
C GLN A 368 -0.83 8.74 -16.30
N CYS A 369 -1.50 8.34 -15.25
CA CYS A 369 -1.43 7.05 -14.60
C CYS A 369 -2.82 6.41 -14.65
N ALA A 370 -2.94 5.09 -14.61
CA ALA A 370 -4.24 4.44 -14.46
C ALA A 370 -4.16 3.16 -13.62
N ASN A 371 -5.26 2.86 -12.92
CA ASN A 371 -5.47 1.54 -12.32
C ASN A 371 -6.37 0.68 -13.20
N PHE A 372 -6.11 -0.62 -13.24
CA PHE A 372 -6.80 -1.61 -14.04
C PHE A 372 -7.00 -2.89 -13.22
N ILE A 373 -8.23 -3.31 -12.95
CA ILE A 373 -8.52 -4.45 -12.09
C ILE A 373 -8.65 -5.71 -12.94
N VAL A 374 -7.87 -6.75 -12.62
CA VAL A 374 -7.84 -8.00 -13.37
C VAL A 374 -8.79 -9.03 -12.74
N GLY A 375 -9.75 -9.52 -13.52
CA GLY A 375 -10.60 -10.65 -13.11
C GLY A 375 -11.78 -10.29 -12.22
N PHE A 376 -12.56 -9.28 -12.57
CA PHE A 376 -13.81 -9.00 -11.85
C PHE A 376 -14.79 -10.20 -11.93
N PRO A 377 -15.61 -10.51 -10.90
CA PRO A 377 -16.61 -11.56 -10.99
C PRO A 377 -17.54 -11.38 -12.20
N GLY A 378 -17.67 -12.44 -13.02
CA GLY A 378 -18.42 -12.41 -14.28
C GLY A 378 -17.63 -11.96 -15.52
N GLU A 379 -16.34 -11.61 -15.38
CA GLU A 379 -15.48 -11.26 -16.52
C GLU A 379 -15.17 -12.47 -17.42
N THR A 380 -15.77 -12.49 -18.61
CA THR A 380 -15.51 -13.51 -19.64
C THR A 380 -14.19 -13.28 -20.38
N GLU A 381 -13.72 -14.27 -21.12
CA GLU A 381 -12.51 -14.15 -21.95
C GLU A 381 -12.61 -13.04 -23.00
N LYS A 382 -13.78 -12.90 -23.65
CA LYS A 382 -14.04 -11.80 -24.60
C LYS A 382 -13.85 -10.43 -23.94
N MET A 383 -14.41 -10.25 -22.74
CA MET A 383 -14.34 -9.00 -22.00
C MET A 383 -12.91 -8.67 -21.54
N PHE A 384 -12.17 -9.68 -21.12
CA PHE A 384 -10.74 -9.54 -20.81
C PHE A 384 -9.94 -9.12 -22.06
N LEU A 385 -10.17 -9.76 -23.21
CA LEU A 385 -9.49 -9.43 -24.46
C LEU A 385 -9.83 -8.01 -24.96
N GLU A 386 -11.06 -7.55 -24.81
CA GLU A 386 -11.44 -6.15 -25.09
C GLU A 386 -10.59 -5.17 -24.29
N SER A 387 -10.40 -5.47 -23.02
CA SER A 387 -9.56 -4.67 -22.14
C SER A 387 -8.06 -4.73 -22.48
N ALA A 388 -7.55 -5.91 -22.79
CA ALA A 388 -6.18 -6.08 -23.25
C ALA A 388 -5.91 -5.28 -24.54
N MET A 389 -6.87 -5.29 -25.48
CA MET A 389 -6.81 -4.50 -26.71
C MET A 389 -6.94 -3.00 -26.47
N PHE A 390 -7.71 -2.58 -25.46
CA PHE A 390 -7.74 -1.18 -25.02
C PHE A 390 -6.36 -0.73 -24.54
N LEU A 391 -5.72 -1.51 -23.65
CA LEU A 391 -4.39 -1.21 -23.13
C LEU A 391 -3.35 -1.22 -24.24
N PHE A 392 -3.34 -2.23 -25.12
CA PHE A 392 -2.41 -2.31 -26.24
C PHE A 392 -2.43 -1.05 -27.12
N ARG A 393 -3.63 -0.52 -27.43
CA ARG A 393 -3.80 0.69 -28.26
C ARG A 393 -3.42 1.98 -27.54
N ASN A 394 -3.60 2.03 -26.21
CA ASN A 394 -3.54 3.28 -25.46
C ASN A 394 -2.34 3.38 -24.49
N LYS A 395 -1.58 2.30 -24.26
CA LYS A 395 -0.45 2.27 -23.29
C LYS A 395 0.57 3.38 -23.46
N ARG A 396 0.78 3.85 -24.71
CA ARG A 396 1.75 4.92 -25.01
C ARG A 396 1.41 6.25 -24.36
N TYR A 397 0.14 6.50 -24.04
CA TYR A 397 -0.34 7.76 -23.47
C TYR A 397 -0.21 7.83 -21.94
N PHE A 398 0.16 6.72 -21.31
CA PHE A 398 0.31 6.62 -19.86
C PHE A 398 1.79 6.51 -19.48
N LYS A 399 2.15 7.16 -18.38
CA LYS A 399 3.45 7.00 -17.73
C LYS A 399 3.57 5.59 -17.15
N ASN A 400 2.55 5.16 -16.42
CA ASN A 400 2.51 3.85 -15.78
C ASN A 400 1.09 3.36 -15.46
N PHE A 401 0.95 2.08 -15.15
CA PHE A 401 -0.31 1.40 -14.81
C PHE A 401 -0.21 0.52 -13.57
N GLY A 402 -1.18 0.64 -12.67
CA GLY A 402 -1.43 -0.37 -11.64
C GLY A 402 -2.36 -1.43 -12.22
N ILE A 403 -1.99 -2.71 -12.12
CA ILE A 403 -2.81 -3.84 -12.60
C ILE A 403 -3.18 -4.83 -11.47
N PRO A 404 -3.78 -4.36 -10.35
CA PRO A 404 -4.09 -5.25 -9.24
C PRO A 404 -5.04 -6.37 -9.66
N LEU A 405 -4.85 -7.55 -9.05
CA LEU A 405 -5.86 -8.60 -9.12
C LEU A 405 -7.12 -8.11 -8.40
N MET A 406 -8.29 -8.53 -8.87
CA MET A 406 -9.54 -8.23 -8.17
C MET A 406 -9.50 -8.81 -6.75
N GLU A 407 -9.59 -7.93 -5.77
CA GLU A 407 -9.66 -8.28 -4.37
C GLU A 407 -11.06 -8.10 -3.81
N ILE A 408 -11.51 -9.05 -2.99
CA ILE A 408 -12.75 -8.89 -2.24
C ILE A 408 -12.42 -8.14 -0.95
N LYS A 409 -12.82 -6.88 -0.90
CA LYS A 409 -12.73 -6.06 0.33
C LYS A 409 -13.98 -6.26 1.18
N ARG A 410 -13.83 -6.49 2.49
CA ARG A 410 -14.94 -6.76 3.43
C ARG A 410 -16.04 -5.68 3.39
N ASN A 411 -15.65 -4.43 3.22
CA ASN A 411 -16.59 -3.30 3.13
C ASN A 411 -17.14 -3.05 1.71
N SER A 412 -16.92 -3.93 0.75
CA SER A 412 -17.38 -3.75 -0.63
C SER A 412 -18.78 -4.32 -0.84
N ALA A 413 -19.50 -3.80 -1.86
CA ALA A 413 -20.79 -4.35 -2.25
C ALA A 413 -20.68 -5.76 -2.85
N VAL A 414 -19.50 -6.15 -3.34
CA VAL A 414 -19.17 -7.50 -3.77
C VAL A 414 -19.13 -8.45 -2.57
N TYR A 415 -18.45 -8.09 -1.48
CA TYR A 415 -18.42 -8.92 -0.26
C TYR A 415 -19.82 -9.07 0.36
N ALA A 416 -20.54 -7.95 0.52
CA ALA A 416 -21.87 -7.97 1.14
C ALA A 416 -22.91 -8.81 0.38
N ARG A 417 -22.72 -9.01 -0.93
CA ARG A 417 -23.67 -9.69 -1.83
C ARG A 417 -22.96 -10.74 -2.68
N PHE A 418 -21.99 -11.43 -2.10
CA PHE A 418 -21.08 -12.31 -2.82
C PHE A 418 -21.79 -13.41 -3.61
N GLN A 419 -22.95 -13.88 -3.14
CA GLN A 419 -23.75 -14.86 -3.89
C GLN A 419 -24.30 -14.30 -5.21
N GLU A 420 -24.67 -13.01 -5.27
CA GLU A 420 -25.10 -12.33 -6.51
C GLU A 420 -23.98 -12.29 -7.56
N TYR A 421 -22.73 -12.28 -7.09
CA TYR A 421 -21.52 -12.29 -7.92
C TYR A 421 -20.98 -13.70 -8.18
N GLY A 422 -21.66 -14.75 -7.69
CA GLY A 422 -21.26 -16.14 -7.86
C GLY A 422 -19.94 -16.50 -7.19
N ILE A 423 -19.60 -15.87 -6.06
CA ILE A 423 -18.35 -16.11 -5.32
C ILE A 423 -18.54 -17.25 -4.31
N ALA A 424 -17.56 -18.14 -4.18
CA ALA A 424 -17.63 -19.28 -3.25
C ALA A 424 -17.01 -19.00 -1.87
N ASP A 425 -15.97 -18.19 -1.81
CA ASP A 425 -15.05 -17.99 -0.69
C ASP A 425 -14.72 -16.49 -0.51
N PRO A 426 -15.71 -15.67 -0.08
CA PRO A 426 -15.56 -14.21 -0.01
C PRO A 426 -14.57 -13.74 1.06
N ASP A 427 -14.22 -14.59 2.03
CA ASP A 427 -13.25 -14.27 3.09
C ASP A 427 -11.79 -14.38 2.64
N GLU A 428 -11.53 -14.94 1.45
CA GLU A 428 -10.22 -14.99 0.80
C GLU A 428 -10.01 -13.75 -0.08
N PRO A 429 -9.32 -12.69 0.37
CA PRO A 429 -9.35 -11.40 -0.33
C PRO A 429 -8.79 -11.49 -1.74
N VAL A 430 -7.69 -12.25 -1.91
CA VAL A 430 -7.02 -12.46 -3.21
C VAL A 430 -7.32 -13.83 -3.79
N PHE A 431 -7.44 -14.88 -2.98
CA PHE A 431 -7.50 -16.27 -3.45
C PHE A 431 -8.90 -16.79 -3.78
N TRP A 432 -9.92 -15.95 -3.64
CA TRP A 432 -11.29 -16.32 -3.96
C TRP A 432 -11.47 -16.89 -5.38
N LYS A 433 -12.55 -17.64 -5.55
CA LYS A 433 -13.01 -18.21 -6.81
C LYS A 433 -14.52 -18.09 -6.98
N THR A 434 -14.97 -18.15 -8.23
CA THR A 434 -16.39 -18.30 -8.53
C THR A 434 -16.88 -19.72 -8.29
N THR A 435 -18.18 -19.88 -8.09
CA THR A 435 -18.86 -21.18 -7.88
C THR A 435 -18.72 -22.11 -9.07
N ASP A 436 -18.61 -21.57 -10.28
CA ASP A 436 -18.32 -22.32 -11.52
C ASP A 436 -16.82 -22.62 -11.72
N GLY A 437 -15.94 -22.08 -10.87
CA GLY A 437 -14.49 -22.21 -10.94
C GLY A 437 -13.82 -21.47 -12.11
N LEU A 438 -14.58 -20.75 -12.94
CA LEU A 438 -14.08 -20.10 -14.15
C LEU A 438 -13.24 -18.85 -13.84
N ASN A 439 -13.50 -18.17 -12.74
CA ASN A 439 -12.64 -17.11 -12.24
C ASN A 439 -11.99 -17.57 -10.94
N ASN A 440 -10.67 -17.72 -10.96
CA ASN A 440 -9.86 -18.19 -9.83
C ASN A 440 -8.50 -17.47 -9.86
N TYR A 441 -7.72 -17.63 -8.80
CA TYR A 441 -6.41 -16.97 -8.66
C TYR A 441 -5.46 -17.24 -9.84
N GLU A 442 -5.33 -18.49 -10.29
CA GLU A 442 -4.39 -18.85 -11.36
C GLU A 442 -4.77 -18.22 -12.71
N LEU A 443 -6.06 -18.18 -13.05
CA LEU A 443 -6.52 -17.48 -14.25
C LEU A 443 -6.25 -15.97 -14.14
N ARG A 444 -6.58 -15.37 -13.00
CA ARG A 444 -6.37 -13.93 -12.77
C ARG A 444 -4.89 -13.57 -12.86
N LYS A 445 -4.02 -14.41 -12.32
CA LYS A 445 -2.57 -14.27 -12.44
C LYS A 445 -2.09 -14.41 -13.88
N ALA A 446 -2.52 -15.43 -14.62
CA ALA A 446 -2.16 -15.58 -16.03
C ALA A 446 -2.62 -14.39 -16.89
N ARG A 447 -3.83 -13.87 -16.63
CA ARG A 447 -4.35 -12.65 -17.26
C ARG A 447 -3.49 -11.43 -16.93
N ARG A 448 -3.11 -11.25 -15.67
CA ARG A 448 -2.21 -10.18 -15.23
C ARG A 448 -0.85 -10.29 -15.93
N ASP A 449 -0.28 -11.49 -16.04
CA ASP A 449 1.00 -11.71 -16.70
C ASP A 449 0.94 -11.36 -18.20
N LEU A 450 -0.17 -11.63 -18.88
CA LEU A 450 -0.40 -11.17 -20.26
C LEU A 450 -0.45 -9.64 -20.34
N LEU A 451 -1.19 -8.99 -19.44
CA LEU A 451 -1.25 -7.52 -19.40
C LEU A 451 0.13 -6.92 -19.09
N SER A 452 0.91 -7.53 -18.19
CA SER A 452 2.29 -7.17 -17.91
C SER A 452 3.16 -7.21 -19.17
N ALA A 453 3.05 -8.28 -19.98
CA ALA A 453 3.76 -8.39 -21.24
C ALA A 453 3.33 -7.31 -22.25
N ILE A 454 2.05 -6.93 -22.27
CA ILE A 454 1.55 -5.82 -23.11
C ILE A 454 2.12 -4.48 -22.64
N LEU A 455 2.18 -4.24 -21.33
CA LEU A 455 2.57 -2.96 -20.76
C LEU A 455 4.09 -2.73 -20.72
N GLY A 456 4.87 -3.80 -20.58
CA GLY A 456 6.33 -3.73 -20.56
C GLY A 456 6.85 -2.87 -19.40
N ASP A 457 7.67 -1.89 -19.73
CA ASP A 457 8.29 -0.93 -18.79
C ASP A 457 7.30 0.08 -18.18
N ARG A 458 6.02 0.05 -18.60
CA ARG A 458 4.97 0.95 -18.11
C ARG A 458 4.15 0.37 -16.96
N LEU A 459 4.56 -0.74 -16.38
CA LEU A 459 3.98 -1.16 -15.12
C LEU A 459 4.42 -0.17 -14.05
N PHE A 460 3.50 0.26 -13.20
CA PHE A 460 3.93 0.78 -11.92
C PHE A 460 4.73 -0.35 -11.25
N ASP A 461 5.82 0.04 -10.60
CA ASP A 461 6.37 -0.75 -9.52
C ASP A 461 5.40 -0.68 -8.32
N GLN A 462 4.17 -1.15 -8.53
CA GLN A 462 3.20 -1.32 -7.45
C GLN A 462 3.59 -2.60 -6.77
N GLY A 463 4.44 -2.39 -5.80
CA GLY A 463 4.58 -3.28 -4.69
C GLY A 463 3.33 -3.66 -3.87
N ARG A 464 2.13 -3.33 -4.33
CA ARG A 464 0.90 -3.84 -3.76
C ARG A 464 0.57 -5.19 -4.42
N TYR A 465 0.67 -6.22 -3.57
CA TYR A 465 0.30 -7.62 -3.80
C TYR A 465 1.15 -8.42 -4.80
N ASP A 466 2.45 -8.47 -4.54
CA ASP A 466 3.26 -9.66 -4.88
C ASP A 466 4.30 -10.09 -3.83
N SER A 467 4.14 -9.64 -2.58
CA SER A 467 4.90 -10.14 -1.41
C SER A 467 3.85 -10.62 -0.41
N GLU A 468 3.70 -11.88 -0.01
CA GLU A 468 4.66 -12.84 0.54
C GLU A 468 4.51 -14.26 -0.02
N PHE A 469 3.51 -14.53 -0.86
CA PHE A 469 3.30 -15.88 -1.37
C PHE A 469 4.12 -16.13 -2.63
N THR A 470 4.32 -15.17 -3.53
CA THR A 470 4.73 -15.48 -4.91
C THR A 470 6.21 -15.84 -5.08
N LEU A 471 7.10 -15.28 -4.27
CA LEU A 471 8.51 -15.71 -4.25
C LEU A 471 8.71 -17.06 -3.53
N LYS A 472 7.79 -17.43 -2.62
CA LYS A 472 7.79 -18.72 -1.91
C LYS A 472 6.74 -19.72 -2.42
N SER A 473 5.98 -19.44 -3.50
CA SER A 473 4.88 -20.31 -3.96
C SER A 473 5.02 -20.77 -5.40
N LYS A 474 5.56 -19.95 -6.33
CA LYS A 474 5.71 -20.36 -7.73
C LYS A 474 6.47 -21.68 -7.85
N TRP A 475 7.54 -21.83 -7.07
CA TRP A 475 8.40 -23.00 -7.12
C TRP A 475 8.25 -23.95 -5.94
N ARG A 476 7.57 -23.56 -4.85
CA ARG A 476 7.50 -24.39 -3.64
C ARG A 476 6.74 -25.69 -3.85
N GLU A 477 5.54 -25.64 -4.43
CA GLU A 477 4.80 -26.87 -4.75
C GLU A 477 5.54 -27.76 -5.76
N PRO A 478 6.06 -27.23 -6.89
CA PRO A 478 6.92 -27.99 -7.80
C PRO A 478 8.13 -28.62 -7.11
N CYS A 479 8.88 -27.86 -6.32
CA CYS A 479 10.06 -28.33 -5.60
C CYS A 479 9.70 -29.38 -4.53
N GLU A 480 8.59 -29.21 -3.82
CA GLU A 480 8.11 -30.19 -2.83
C GLU A 480 7.65 -31.49 -3.51
N ARG A 481 6.95 -31.42 -4.65
CA ARG A 481 6.57 -32.60 -5.45
C ARG A 481 7.79 -33.33 -6.02
N LEU A 482 8.78 -32.59 -6.50
CA LEU A 482 10.04 -33.15 -6.98
C LEU A 482 10.82 -33.82 -5.84
N ALA A 483 10.93 -33.15 -4.69
CA ALA A 483 11.59 -33.70 -3.51
C ALA A 483 10.90 -34.98 -3.00
N LYS A 484 9.56 -35.00 -2.90
CA LYS A 484 8.80 -36.20 -2.49
C LYS A 484 9.03 -37.37 -3.45
N ARG A 485 9.15 -37.11 -4.76
CA ARG A 485 9.45 -38.15 -5.75
C ARG A 485 10.84 -38.74 -5.57
N LEU A 486 11.85 -37.89 -5.37
CA LEU A 486 13.21 -38.35 -5.12
C LEU A 486 13.29 -39.20 -3.85
N VAL A 487 12.66 -38.77 -2.78
CA VAL A 487 12.58 -39.54 -1.52
C VAL A 487 11.85 -40.87 -1.74
N SER A 488 10.74 -40.87 -2.47
CA SER A 488 10.01 -42.10 -2.81
C SER A 488 10.84 -43.08 -3.67
N SER A 489 11.82 -42.57 -4.41
CA SER A 489 12.77 -43.37 -5.22
C SER A 489 14.01 -43.80 -4.44
N GLY A 490 14.09 -43.53 -3.12
CA GLY A 490 15.21 -43.91 -2.26
C GLY A 490 16.34 -42.88 -2.17
N THR A 491 16.14 -41.66 -2.69
CA THR A 491 17.13 -40.58 -2.63
C THR A 491 16.75 -39.57 -1.54
N ASN A 492 17.48 -39.59 -0.42
CA ASN A 492 17.18 -38.75 0.74
C ASN A 492 18.16 -37.56 0.92
N GLU A 493 19.20 -37.48 0.09
CA GLU A 493 20.17 -36.39 0.12
C GLU A 493 20.76 -36.10 -1.26
N VAL A 494 20.90 -34.82 -1.61
CA VAL A 494 21.41 -34.33 -2.89
C VAL A 494 22.24 -33.06 -2.74
N ILE A 495 22.98 -32.72 -3.81
CA ILE A 495 23.59 -31.41 -4.05
C ILE A 495 22.69 -30.65 -5.02
N ALA A 496 22.22 -29.45 -4.67
CA ALA A 496 21.45 -28.62 -5.58
C ALA A 496 22.39 -27.83 -6.51
N TYR A 497 22.06 -27.71 -7.80
CA TYR A 497 22.85 -26.92 -8.75
C TYR A 497 22.03 -25.73 -9.25
N GLY A 498 22.41 -24.52 -8.81
CA GLY A 498 21.80 -23.22 -9.09
C GLY A 498 21.27 -22.56 -7.81
N ALA A 499 21.72 -21.35 -7.49
CA ALA A 499 21.32 -20.54 -6.32
C ALA A 499 20.27 -19.45 -6.65
N GLY A 500 19.69 -19.53 -7.86
CA GLY A 500 18.58 -18.68 -8.30
C GLY A 500 17.27 -18.98 -7.57
N GLU A 501 16.17 -18.44 -8.09
CA GLU A 501 14.83 -18.50 -7.47
C GLU A 501 14.37 -19.93 -7.14
N VAL A 502 14.58 -20.87 -8.08
CA VAL A 502 14.23 -22.30 -7.93
C VAL A 502 15.11 -22.96 -6.87
N GLY A 503 16.42 -22.71 -6.89
CA GLY A 503 17.35 -23.26 -5.92
C GLY A 503 17.04 -22.84 -4.48
N ARG A 504 16.72 -21.57 -4.29
CA ARG A 504 16.28 -21.03 -2.98
C ARG A 504 14.99 -21.70 -2.51
N SER A 505 14.01 -21.83 -3.40
CA SER A 505 12.74 -22.50 -3.10
C SER A 505 12.92 -23.99 -2.78
N LEU A 506 13.82 -24.66 -3.49
CA LEU A 506 14.16 -26.06 -3.28
C LEU A 506 14.81 -26.28 -1.91
N VAL A 507 15.75 -25.43 -1.50
CA VAL A 507 16.37 -25.47 -0.16
C VAL A 507 15.34 -25.35 0.95
N THR A 508 14.33 -24.50 0.78
CA THR A 508 13.26 -24.34 1.80
C THR A 508 12.23 -25.48 1.76
N ALA A 509 11.94 -26.06 0.60
CA ALA A 509 10.87 -27.05 0.42
C ALA A 509 11.34 -28.50 0.64
N ALA A 510 12.57 -28.83 0.25
CA ALA A 510 13.11 -30.19 0.29
C ALA A 510 13.10 -30.82 1.70
N PRO A 511 13.47 -30.10 2.80
CA PRO A 511 13.45 -30.69 4.13
C PRO A 511 12.05 -31.14 4.57
N LYS A 512 10.99 -30.43 4.16
CA LYS A 512 9.59 -30.78 4.47
C LYS A 512 9.13 -32.05 3.76
N ALA A 513 9.78 -32.39 2.64
CA ALA A 513 9.55 -33.61 1.89
C ALA A 513 10.46 -34.77 2.30
N GLY A 514 11.36 -34.57 3.28
CA GLY A 514 12.34 -35.57 3.72
C GLY A 514 13.61 -35.64 2.87
N LEU A 515 13.86 -34.63 2.02
CA LEU A 515 15.06 -34.54 1.19
C LEU A 515 16.04 -33.52 1.79
N SER A 516 17.25 -33.97 2.12
CA SER A 516 18.34 -33.10 2.59
C SER A 516 19.13 -32.51 1.41
N ILE A 517 19.53 -31.23 1.51
CA ILE A 517 20.41 -30.59 0.54
C ILE A 517 21.73 -30.25 1.24
N ARG A 518 22.82 -30.87 0.79
CA ARG A 518 24.13 -30.73 1.45
C ARG A 518 24.79 -29.38 1.16
N CYS A 519 24.74 -28.96 -0.10
CA CYS A 519 25.23 -27.68 -0.54
C CYS A 519 24.52 -27.26 -1.84
N VAL A 520 24.63 -25.98 -2.18
CA VAL A 520 24.18 -25.42 -3.45
C VAL A 520 25.40 -25.06 -4.29
N VAL A 521 25.52 -25.64 -5.47
CA VAL A 521 26.55 -25.27 -6.45
C VAL A 521 26.05 -24.12 -7.29
N ASP A 522 26.83 -23.04 -7.42
CA ASP A 522 26.55 -21.96 -8.36
C ASP A 522 27.81 -21.56 -9.12
N ARG A 523 27.64 -21.04 -10.35
CA ARG A 523 28.75 -20.57 -11.19
C ARG A 523 29.20 -19.16 -10.81
N ASN A 524 28.32 -18.39 -10.18
CA ASN A 524 28.64 -17.06 -9.70
C ASN A 524 29.54 -17.13 -8.47
N GLN A 525 30.83 -16.80 -8.66
CA GLN A 525 31.84 -16.84 -7.61
C GLN A 525 31.53 -15.90 -6.44
N ALA A 526 30.77 -14.82 -6.67
CA ALA A 526 30.38 -13.89 -5.61
C ALA A 526 29.46 -14.52 -4.55
N LEU A 527 28.81 -15.64 -4.87
CA LEU A 527 27.94 -16.37 -3.95
C LEU A 527 28.68 -17.42 -3.12
N TRP A 528 29.90 -17.80 -3.49
CA TRP A 528 30.65 -18.84 -2.79
C TRP A 528 30.99 -18.42 -1.36
N GLY A 529 30.72 -19.29 -0.39
CA GLY A 529 30.89 -19.01 1.04
C GLY A 529 29.68 -18.35 1.71
N GLN A 530 28.64 -17.98 0.94
CA GLN A 530 27.33 -17.61 1.49
C GLN A 530 26.48 -18.86 1.77
N ALA A 531 25.30 -18.69 2.34
CA ALA A 531 24.35 -19.77 2.60
C ALA A 531 22.91 -19.38 2.27
N ILE A 532 22.09 -20.36 1.90
CA ILE A 532 20.63 -20.23 1.78
C ILE A 532 20.02 -21.04 2.92
N GLU A 533 19.36 -20.40 3.88
CA GLU A 533 18.71 -21.07 5.03
C GLU A 533 19.65 -22.07 5.74
N GLY A 534 20.93 -21.71 5.88
CA GLY A 534 21.96 -22.54 6.51
C GLY A 534 22.65 -23.57 5.58
N VAL A 535 22.18 -23.74 4.34
CA VAL A 535 22.83 -24.60 3.33
C VAL A 535 23.92 -23.82 2.59
N PRO A 536 25.20 -24.25 2.62
CA PRO A 536 26.30 -23.49 2.05
C PRO A 536 26.28 -23.49 0.52
N ILE A 537 26.69 -22.36 -0.07
CA ILE A 537 26.91 -22.21 -1.52
C ILE A 537 28.39 -22.39 -1.84
N CYS A 538 28.71 -23.26 -2.80
CA CYS A 538 30.09 -23.61 -3.15
C CYS A 538 30.32 -23.76 -4.66
N SER A 539 31.58 -23.92 -5.05
CA SER A 539 31.95 -24.27 -6.42
C SER A 539 31.67 -25.74 -6.73
N LEU A 540 31.55 -26.09 -8.01
CA LEU A 540 31.39 -27.50 -8.42
C LEU A 540 32.57 -28.36 -7.95
N GLN A 541 33.80 -27.83 -7.97
CA GLN A 541 34.99 -28.55 -7.50
C GLN A 541 34.93 -28.83 -5.98
N GLN A 542 34.45 -27.87 -5.19
CA GLN A 542 34.23 -28.06 -3.75
C GLN A 542 33.13 -29.10 -3.50
N ALA A 543 32.02 -29.05 -4.24
CA ALA A 543 30.97 -30.07 -4.17
C ALA A 543 31.46 -31.47 -4.54
N MET A 544 32.33 -31.60 -5.56
CA MET A 544 32.93 -32.88 -5.97
C MET A 544 33.84 -33.51 -4.91
N SER A 545 34.50 -32.70 -4.09
CA SER A 545 35.30 -33.20 -2.96
C SER A 545 34.46 -33.74 -1.81
N GLN A 546 33.13 -33.57 -1.85
CA GLN A 546 32.23 -34.17 -0.89
C GLN A 546 31.90 -35.60 -1.32
N ASP A 547 31.76 -36.51 -0.35
CA ASP A 547 31.32 -37.91 -0.56
C ASP A 547 29.81 -37.98 -0.84
N LEU A 548 29.37 -37.25 -1.88
CA LEU A 548 27.99 -37.21 -2.38
C LEU A 548 27.99 -36.77 -3.84
N HIS A 549 27.72 -37.72 -4.74
CA HIS A 549 27.78 -37.50 -6.19
C HIS A 549 26.39 -37.52 -6.84
N ARG A 550 25.40 -36.95 -6.14
CA ARG A 550 23.99 -36.88 -6.57
C ARG A 550 23.59 -35.42 -6.70
N TYR A 551 23.24 -34.99 -7.91
CA TYR A 551 22.94 -33.59 -8.22
C TYR A 551 21.48 -33.41 -8.60
N LEU A 552 20.85 -32.36 -8.10
CA LEU A 552 19.53 -31.91 -8.51
C LEU A 552 19.64 -30.54 -9.16
N ILE A 553 19.38 -30.46 -10.46
CA ILE A 553 19.51 -29.21 -11.23
C ILE A 553 18.31 -28.30 -10.92
N ALA A 554 18.58 -27.18 -10.26
CA ALA A 554 17.62 -26.16 -9.87
C ALA A 554 17.69 -24.93 -10.79
N SER A 555 18.03 -25.13 -12.06
CA SER A 555 18.17 -24.08 -13.08
C SER A 555 17.67 -24.58 -14.44
N PHE A 556 16.38 -24.39 -14.70
CA PHE A 556 15.68 -24.99 -15.85
C PHE A 556 16.16 -24.47 -17.22
N SER A 557 16.58 -23.21 -17.30
CA SER A 557 17.06 -22.60 -18.55
C SER A 557 18.43 -23.11 -19.01
N PHE A 558 19.15 -23.84 -18.16
CA PHE A 558 20.54 -24.26 -18.42
C PHE A 558 20.78 -25.74 -18.14
N ILE A 559 19.72 -26.58 -18.14
CA ILE A 559 19.80 -28.00 -17.76
C ILE A 559 20.89 -28.74 -18.54
N ASP A 560 20.89 -28.65 -19.87
CA ASP A 560 21.82 -29.42 -20.70
C ASP A 560 23.26 -28.93 -20.58
N GLU A 561 23.45 -27.63 -20.34
CA GLU A 561 24.76 -27.04 -20.11
C GLU A 561 25.33 -27.49 -18.75
N ILE A 562 24.48 -27.48 -17.71
CA ILE A 562 24.85 -27.89 -16.35
C ILE A 562 25.16 -29.39 -16.31
N LYS A 563 24.36 -30.24 -16.97
CA LYS A 563 24.64 -31.68 -17.10
C LYS A 563 26.02 -31.93 -17.71
N LYS A 564 26.29 -31.34 -18.87
CA LYS A 564 27.58 -31.47 -19.56
C LYS A 564 28.73 -31.01 -18.67
N GLN A 565 28.54 -29.93 -17.92
CA GLN A 565 29.56 -29.41 -17.01
C GLN A 565 29.85 -30.37 -15.85
N ILE A 566 28.81 -30.94 -15.23
CA ILE A 566 28.95 -31.94 -14.16
C ILE A 566 29.65 -33.17 -14.74
N GLU A 567 29.13 -33.76 -15.81
CA GLU A 567 29.72 -34.95 -16.44
C GLU A 567 31.18 -34.73 -16.84
N PHE A 568 31.49 -33.60 -17.48
CA PHE A 568 32.86 -33.24 -17.88
C PHE A 568 33.80 -33.15 -16.67
N SER A 569 33.35 -32.54 -15.58
CA SER A 569 34.16 -32.40 -14.37
C SER A 569 34.44 -33.75 -13.70
N TYR A 570 33.54 -34.73 -13.85
CA TYR A 570 33.72 -36.08 -13.32
C TYR A 570 34.55 -37.02 -14.23
N GLN A 571 34.83 -36.68 -15.50
CA GLN A 571 35.51 -37.56 -16.46
C GLN A 571 36.85 -38.13 -15.94
N ALA A 572 37.64 -37.32 -15.24
CA ALA A 572 38.95 -37.73 -14.72
C ALA A 572 38.88 -38.50 -13.39
N THR A 573 37.71 -38.59 -12.76
CA THR A 573 37.55 -39.14 -11.40
C THR A 573 37.19 -40.63 -11.37
N GLY A 574 36.73 -41.19 -12.51
CA GLY A 574 36.18 -42.56 -12.58
C GLY A 574 34.80 -42.73 -11.92
N ILE A 575 34.27 -41.71 -11.25
CA ILE A 575 32.95 -41.71 -10.61
C ILE A 575 31.89 -41.26 -11.62
N ARG A 576 30.74 -41.94 -11.65
CA ARG A 576 29.57 -41.51 -12.44
C ARG A 576 28.56 -40.81 -11.53
N PRO A 577 28.41 -39.47 -11.61
CA PRO A 577 27.44 -38.76 -10.81
C PRO A 577 26.01 -39.10 -11.27
N THR A 578 25.08 -39.18 -10.31
CA THR A 578 23.65 -39.27 -10.62
C THR A 578 23.10 -37.86 -10.73
N ILE A 579 22.46 -37.53 -11.85
CA ILE A 579 21.92 -36.18 -12.09
C ILE A 579 20.41 -36.30 -12.23
N PHE A 580 19.69 -35.52 -11.42
CA PHE A 580 18.25 -35.37 -11.43
C PHE A 580 17.90 -34.01 -12.01
N TRP A 581 16.91 -33.97 -12.88
CA TRP A 581 16.33 -32.75 -13.43
C TRP A 581 14.89 -33.04 -13.81
N GLU A 582 14.06 -32.01 -13.84
CA GLU A 582 12.68 -32.13 -14.31
C GLU A 582 12.34 -30.93 -15.18
N THR A 583 11.64 -31.19 -16.29
CA THR A 583 10.98 -30.15 -17.09
C THR A 583 9.56 -30.00 -16.54
N LEU A 584 9.25 -28.81 -16.00
CA LEU A 584 7.92 -28.49 -15.49
C LEU A 584 6.91 -28.23 -16.61
#